data_AF-A0A9D4TW68-F1
#
_entry.id   AF-A0A9D4TW68-F1
#
_cell.length_a   1.000
_cell.length_b   1.000
_cell.length_c   1.000
_cell.angle_alpha   90.00
_cell.angle_beta   90.00
_cell.angle_gamma   90.00
#
_symmetry.space_group_name_H-M   'P 1'
#
loop_
_entity.id
_entity.type
_entity.pdbx_description
1 polymer ?
#
loop_
_entity_poly.entity_id
_entity_poly.type
_entity_poly.pdbx_seq_one_letter_code
_entity_poly.pdbx_strand_id
1 'polypeptide(L)'
;MKAPRATLALIACVLVAAAAIVDGRKLEQWVPVAGGTSGPTLRTTVNIGFTQVPCLAFSPLVQDWTTSNSPTLYTATGNTRPPFNETEDLISRICQDPLAAGTDIASAVQAGGQEAQTALVALLSADCPPNNEAGPASYSAAIDQVNPSGDPADLDEVSSWFTNLAAAADDVGVPLCASIAVVDPTGGVVEAHTFHTSGIAAPAAESGSASPERVRTSAVFGQEGVTCDVYDSESDSWVINTTAPVYGTSGSANTPPATLVAALGDQVCNDPLAAGPLLRDAVQAGGEQAQLWTYALLNLGPNCPDPSALSMAYSVAIGGINDGTTDSLDATTEWFTNLAAAGDAVGNPLCASLAIINEATGEVEQRDFHTGGEEGA
;
A
#
# COMPACT_ATOMS: atom_id res chain seq x y z
N MET A 1 -37.58 23.97 38.89
CA MET A 1 -36.41 24.48 38.15
C MET A 1 -35.87 23.33 37.33
N LYS A 2 -36.01 23.40 36.00
CA LYS A 2 -35.61 22.33 35.06
C LYS A 2 -34.15 22.55 34.69
N ALA A 3 -33.30 21.56 34.95
CA ALA A 3 -31.93 21.53 34.44
C ALA A 3 -31.95 21.21 32.93
N PRO A 4 -31.06 21.81 32.12
CA PRO A 4 -30.97 21.48 30.71
C PRO A 4 -30.28 20.11 30.55
N ARG A 5 -30.90 19.25 29.73
CA ARG A 5 -30.31 18.00 29.25
C ARG A 5 -29.24 18.35 28.21
N ALA A 6 -27.98 18.03 28.51
CA ALA A 6 -26.93 18.03 27.51
C ALA A 6 -27.11 16.78 26.63
N THR A 7 -27.42 17.00 25.36
CA THR A 7 -27.44 15.96 24.34
C THR A 7 -25.98 15.65 23.97
N LEU A 8 -25.44 14.53 24.45
CA LEU A 8 -24.21 13.96 23.91
C LEU A 8 -24.53 13.44 22.49
N ALA A 9 -23.93 14.06 21.49
CA ALA A 9 -23.90 13.52 20.14
C ALA A 9 -22.90 12.34 20.14
N LEU A 10 -23.40 11.13 19.88
CA LEU A 10 -22.57 10.00 19.48
C LEU A 10 -21.97 10.34 18.11
N ILE A 11 -20.67 10.63 18.07
CA ILE A 11 -19.89 10.60 16.84
C ILE A 11 -19.48 9.14 16.67
N ALA A 12 -20.14 8.43 15.76
CA ALA A 12 -19.68 7.12 15.31
C ALA A 12 -18.38 7.33 14.51
N CYS A 13 -17.23 7.10 15.14
CA CYS A 13 -15.96 6.97 14.45
C CYS A 13 -16.01 5.68 13.63
N VAL A 14 -16.20 5.81 12.32
CA VAL A 14 -15.96 4.72 11.37
C VAL A 14 -14.44 4.57 11.27
N LEU A 15 -13.89 3.59 11.99
CA LEU A 15 -12.54 3.08 11.72
C LEU A 15 -12.62 2.38 10.37
N VAL A 16 -12.08 3.03 9.34
CA VAL A 16 -11.95 2.44 8.00
C VAL A 16 -10.87 1.36 8.08
N ALA A 17 -11.20 0.15 7.62
CA ALA A 17 -10.23 -0.93 7.51
C ALA A 17 -9.10 -0.47 6.58
N ALA A 18 -7.91 -0.26 7.14
CA ALA A 18 -6.70 -0.16 6.36
C ALA A 18 -6.43 -1.56 5.81
N ALA A 19 -7.02 -1.88 4.65
CA ALA A 19 -6.56 -3.00 3.86
C ALA A 19 -5.10 -2.69 3.51
N ALA A 20 -4.17 -3.30 4.25
CA ALA A 20 -2.77 -3.30 3.87
C ALA A 20 -2.71 -4.04 2.54
N ILE A 21 -2.69 -3.29 1.44
CA ILE A 21 -2.44 -3.82 0.12
C ILE A 21 -0.98 -4.28 0.16
N VAL A 22 -0.73 -5.58 0.34
CA VAL A 22 0.64 -6.14 0.54
C VAL A 22 1.42 -6.26 -0.77
N ASP A 23 0.75 -6.11 -1.91
CA ASP A 23 1.40 -6.03 -3.22
C ASP A 23 1.41 -4.62 -3.74
N GLY A 24 2.52 -4.26 -4.38
CA GLY A 24 2.64 -2.96 -5.01
C GLY A 24 1.41 -2.55 -5.85
N ARG A 25 1.12 -1.25 -5.91
CA ARG A 25 0.02 -0.74 -6.73
C ARG A 25 0.45 -0.76 -8.20
N LYS A 26 -0.25 -1.53 -9.03
CA LYS A 26 -0.13 -1.48 -10.49
C LYS A 26 -1.09 -0.41 -11.01
N LEU A 27 -0.56 0.61 -11.68
CA LEU A 27 -1.35 1.61 -12.39
C LEU A 27 -1.18 1.39 -13.89
N GLU A 28 -2.31 1.17 -14.57
CA GLU A 28 -2.33 0.91 -16.00
C GLU A 28 -3.18 1.94 -16.71
N GLN A 29 -2.72 2.34 -17.90
CA GLN A 29 -3.57 3.07 -18.83
C GLN A 29 -4.59 2.06 -19.38
N TRP A 30 -5.87 2.27 -19.06
CA TRP A 30 -6.99 1.53 -19.65
C TRP A 30 -7.19 1.99 -21.10
N VAL A 31 -6.30 1.57 -21.99
CA VAL A 31 -6.32 1.65 -23.48
C VAL A 31 -6.93 2.94 -24.05
N PRO A 32 -6.18 3.76 -24.83
CA PRO A 32 -6.77 4.87 -25.55
C PRO A 32 -7.97 4.41 -26.39
N VAL A 33 -9.16 4.93 -26.06
CA VAL A 33 -10.39 4.60 -26.77
C VAL A 33 -10.34 5.23 -28.17
N ALA A 34 -10.16 4.35 -29.15
CA ALA A 34 -10.59 4.43 -30.55
C ALA A 34 -9.78 5.30 -31.52
N GLY A 35 -9.17 4.60 -32.50
CA GLY A 35 -8.66 5.26 -33.69
C GLY A 35 -8.14 4.39 -34.84
N GLY A 36 -8.29 3.06 -34.85
CA GLY A 36 -8.04 2.25 -36.06
C GLY A 36 -6.69 2.49 -36.77
N THR A 37 -5.63 2.82 -36.03
CA THR A 37 -4.32 3.05 -36.61
C THR A 37 -3.70 1.68 -36.92
N SER A 38 -3.40 1.43 -38.19
CA SER A 38 -2.70 0.23 -38.65
C SER A 38 -1.19 0.27 -38.30
N GLY A 39 -0.82 1.03 -37.27
CA GLY A 39 0.56 1.35 -36.91
C GLY A 39 0.89 0.89 -35.48
N PRO A 40 2.16 1.01 -35.06
CA PRO A 40 2.55 0.70 -33.69
C PRO A 40 1.84 1.60 -32.68
N THR A 41 1.68 1.09 -31.47
CA THR A 41 0.99 1.76 -30.36
C THR A 41 1.90 1.82 -29.14
N LEU A 42 1.94 2.97 -28.47
CA LEU A 42 2.65 3.16 -27.21
C LEU A 42 1.76 2.69 -26.06
N ARG A 43 2.28 1.78 -25.23
CA ARG A 43 1.66 1.28 -24.01
C ARG A 43 2.52 1.61 -22.81
N THR A 44 1.87 1.87 -21.68
CA THR A 44 2.57 2.19 -20.43
C THR A 44 2.02 1.45 -19.24
N THR A 45 2.86 1.23 -18.23
CA THR A 45 2.46 0.79 -16.89
C THR A 45 3.36 1.42 -15.84
N VAL A 46 2.85 1.57 -14.62
CA VAL A 46 3.63 1.92 -13.44
C VAL A 46 3.39 0.87 -12.39
N ASN A 47 4.47 0.31 -11.86
CA ASN A 47 4.46 -0.57 -10.71
C ASN A 47 5.05 0.18 -9.52
N ILE A 48 4.39 0.14 -8.37
CA ILE A 48 4.78 0.90 -7.17
C ILE A 48 4.88 -0.06 -6.01
N GLY A 49 6.07 -0.25 -5.43
CA GLY A 49 6.28 -1.14 -4.29
C GLY A 49 6.33 -0.41 -2.96
N PHE A 50 6.32 -1.18 -1.87
CA PHE A 50 6.51 -0.65 -0.51
C PHE A 50 7.98 -0.55 -0.14
N THR A 51 8.71 -1.67 -0.24
CA THR A 51 10.13 -1.76 0.06
C THR A 51 10.98 -1.87 -1.20
N GLN A 52 10.46 -2.58 -2.21
CA GLN A 52 11.10 -2.78 -3.49
C GLN A 52 10.07 -3.04 -4.58
N VAL A 53 10.45 -2.84 -5.84
CA VAL A 53 9.55 -3.03 -6.99
C VAL A 53 10.29 -3.53 -8.23
N PRO A 54 9.77 -4.52 -8.96
CA PRO A 54 10.27 -4.88 -10.27
C PRO A 54 9.69 -3.98 -11.36
N CYS A 55 10.48 -3.72 -12.39
CA CYS A 55 9.93 -3.24 -13.66
C CYS A 55 9.15 -4.35 -14.36
N LEU A 56 8.02 -3.99 -14.94
CA LEU A 56 7.23 -4.92 -15.77
C LEU A 56 7.70 -4.84 -17.21
N ALA A 57 7.70 -5.97 -17.91
CA ALA A 57 7.98 -6.05 -19.34
C ALA A 57 6.69 -6.43 -20.07
N PHE A 58 6.43 -5.79 -21.23
CA PHE A 58 5.28 -6.15 -22.05
C PHE A 58 5.53 -7.50 -22.72
N SER A 59 4.59 -8.43 -22.57
CA SER A 59 4.64 -9.77 -23.13
C SER A 59 3.77 -9.85 -24.39
N PRO A 60 4.36 -10.01 -25.59
CA PRO A 60 3.61 -10.25 -26.82
C PRO A 60 2.70 -11.49 -26.78
N LEU A 61 3.02 -12.46 -25.92
CA LEU A 61 2.28 -13.72 -25.85
C LEU A 61 0.91 -13.54 -25.20
N VAL A 62 0.86 -12.81 -24.08
CA VAL A 62 -0.37 -12.56 -23.32
C VAL A 62 -0.95 -11.17 -23.58
N GLN A 63 -0.24 -10.33 -24.35
CA GLN A 63 -0.59 -8.95 -24.65
C GLN A 63 -0.76 -8.09 -23.37
N ASP A 64 0.06 -8.36 -22.37
CA ASP A 64 -0.01 -7.75 -21.04
C ASP A 64 1.39 -7.57 -20.41
N TRP A 65 1.47 -6.78 -19.36
CA TRP A 65 2.66 -6.51 -18.56
C TRP A 65 2.93 -7.65 -17.58
N THR A 66 4.11 -8.25 -17.67
CA THR A 66 4.54 -9.38 -16.84
C THR A 66 5.85 -9.07 -16.13
N THR A 67 6.06 -9.65 -14.96
CA THR A 67 7.36 -9.69 -14.31
C THR A 67 8.30 -10.69 -15.01
N SER A 68 9.60 -10.39 -15.05
CA SER A 68 10.61 -11.38 -15.43
C SER A 68 10.69 -12.48 -14.37
N ASN A 69 11.11 -13.69 -14.73
CA ASN A 69 11.39 -14.78 -13.79
C ASN A 69 12.54 -14.46 -12.81
N SER A 70 13.33 -13.43 -13.11
CA SER A 70 14.42 -12.95 -12.25
C SER A 70 14.51 -11.44 -12.41
N PRO A 71 13.54 -10.68 -11.88
CA PRO A 71 13.51 -9.24 -12.09
C PRO A 71 14.57 -8.57 -11.22
N THR A 72 15.18 -7.50 -11.74
CA THR A 72 15.89 -6.57 -10.87
C THR A 72 14.86 -5.81 -10.04
N LEU A 73 15.08 -5.78 -8.73
CA LEU A 73 14.21 -5.08 -7.78
C LEU A 73 14.82 -3.72 -7.45
N TYR A 74 13.99 -2.68 -7.52
CA TYR A 74 14.39 -1.31 -7.27
C TYR A 74 13.83 -0.84 -5.94
N THR A 75 14.61 -0.07 -5.19
CA THR A 75 14.25 0.55 -3.92
C THR A 75 14.29 2.07 -4.09
N ALA A 76 13.75 2.81 -3.12
CA ALA A 76 13.87 4.26 -3.07
C ALA A 76 14.70 4.67 -1.85
N THR A 77 15.44 5.78 -1.97
CA THR A 77 16.37 6.21 -0.92
C THR A 77 16.03 7.54 -0.27
N GLY A 78 15.14 8.31 -0.89
CA GLY A 78 14.75 9.61 -0.39
C GLY A 78 13.82 9.55 0.82
N ASN A 79 13.70 10.71 1.45
CA ASN A 79 12.90 10.94 2.65
C ASN A 79 12.25 12.34 2.63
N THR A 80 12.19 12.95 1.44
CA THR A 80 11.58 14.25 1.22
C THR A 80 10.09 14.16 1.48
N ARG A 81 9.51 15.24 1.98
CA ARG A 81 8.08 15.32 2.27
C ARG A 81 7.44 16.47 1.50
N PRO A 82 6.45 16.21 0.65
CA PRO A 82 5.69 17.28 0.03
C PRO A 82 4.89 18.08 1.08
N PRO A 83 4.49 19.33 0.77
CA PRO A 83 3.70 20.14 1.68
C PRO A 83 2.33 19.51 1.94
N PHE A 84 2.05 19.15 3.20
CA PHE A 84 0.83 18.43 3.59
C PHE A 84 -0.46 19.06 3.04
N ASN A 85 -0.63 20.39 3.19
CA ASN A 85 -1.84 21.06 2.73
C ASN A 85 -2.04 20.95 1.20
N GLU A 86 -0.96 20.99 0.42
CA GLU A 86 -1.04 20.86 -1.04
C GLU A 86 -1.37 19.43 -1.46
N THR A 87 -0.81 18.45 -0.73
CA THR A 87 -1.14 17.03 -0.89
C THR A 87 -2.60 16.77 -0.59
N GLU A 88 -3.11 17.22 0.56
CA GLU A 88 -4.52 17.07 0.95
C GLU A 88 -5.47 17.77 -0.02
N ASP A 89 -5.13 18.98 -0.47
CA ASP A 89 -5.92 19.70 -1.47
C ASP A 89 -6.01 18.90 -2.79
N LEU A 90 -4.93 18.25 -3.21
CA LEU A 90 -4.91 17.41 -4.41
C LEU A 90 -5.65 16.08 -4.19
N ILE A 91 -5.52 15.43 -3.03
CA ILE A 91 -6.33 14.24 -2.67
C ILE A 91 -7.82 14.58 -2.74
N SER A 92 -8.22 15.72 -2.18
CA SER A 92 -9.61 16.18 -2.24
C SER A 92 -10.09 16.36 -3.67
N ARG A 93 -9.24 16.89 -4.57
CA ARG A 93 -9.55 17.00 -6.00
C ARG A 93 -9.65 15.64 -6.68
N ILE A 94 -8.73 14.70 -6.40
CA ILE A 94 -8.79 13.32 -6.90
C ILE A 94 -10.13 12.69 -6.54
N CYS A 95 -10.58 12.80 -5.29
CA CYS A 95 -11.83 12.21 -4.84
C CYS A 95 -13.09 12.88 -5.43
N GLN A 96 -13.03 14.17 -5.75
CA GLN A 96 -14.17 14.94 -6.27
C GLN A 96 -14.30 14.88 -7.79
N ASP A 97 -13.18 15.01 -8.50
CA ASP A 97 -13.11 15.05 -9.96
C ASP A 97 -11.78 14.43 -10.44
N PRO A 98 -11.73 13.08 -10.57
CA PRO A 98 -10.52 12.38 -10.99
C PRO A 98 -9.94 12.86 -12.33
N LEU A 99 -10.80 13.27 -13.27
CA LEU A 99 -10.36 13.69 -14.60
C LEU A 99 -9.64 15.04 -14.55
N ALA A 100 -10.22 16.02 -13.84
CA ALA A 100 -9.57 17.31 -13.61
C ALA A 100 -8.29 17.15 -12.79
N ALA A 101 -8.32 16.32 -11.74
CA ALA A 101 -7.14 16.03 -10.93
C ALA A 101 -6.02 15.35 -11.75
N GLY A 102 -6.36 14.49 -12.70
CA GLY A 102 -5.39 13.93 -13.66
C GLY A 102 -4.64 15.00 -14.44
N THR A 103 -5.32 16.11 -14.79
CA THR A 103 -4.68 17.24 -15.48
C THR A 103 -3.65 17.97 -14.58
N ASP A 104 -4.02 18.15 -13.31
CA ASP A 104 -3.11 18.71 -12.30
C ASP A 104 -1.90 17.80 -12.08
N ILE A 105 -2.12 16.49 -11.98
CA ILE A 105 -1.08 15.47 -11.79
C ILE A 105 -0.12 15.46 -12.99
N ALA A 106 -0.63 15.43 -14.21
CA ALA A 106 0.20 15.44 -15.41
C ALA A 106 1.11 16.69 -15.44
N SER A 107 0.53 17.86 -15.17
CA SER A 107 1.27 19.14 -15.14
C SER A 107 2.31 19.19 -14.04
N ALA A 108 1.96 18.71 -12.83
CA ALA A 108 2.86 18.69 -11.67
C ALA A 108 4.04 17.73 -11.88
N VAL A 109 3.78 16.52 -12.39
CA VAL A 109 4.85 15.56 -12.72
C VAL A 109 5.73 16.08 -13.86
N GLN A 110 5.15 16.73 -14.88
CA GLN A 110 5.92 17.34 -15.96
C GLN A 110 6.84 18.47 -15.45
N ALA A 111 6.41 19.24 -14.44
CA ALA A 111 7.23 20.26 -13.80
C ALA A 111 8.41 19.66 -13.00
N GLY A 112 8.26 18.44 -12.49
CA GLY A 112 9.25 17.77 -11.63
C GLY A 112 9.28 18.33 -10.22
N GLY A 113 10.33 18.02 -9.46
CA GLY A 113 10.58 18.61 -8.15
C GLY A 113 9.47 18.39 -7.12
N GLN A 114 9.17 19.41 -6.32
CA GLN A 114 8.22 19.31 -5.22
C GLN A 114 6.78 19.08 -5.69
N GLU A 115 6.41 19.65 -6.84
CA GLU A 115 5.10 19.49 -7.45
C GLU A 115 4.87 18.02 -7.85
N ALA A 116 5.85 17.37 -8.47
CA ALA A 116 5.80 15.96 -8.80
C ALA A 116 5.72 15.06 -7.55
N GLN A 117 6.44 15.42 -6.49
CA GLN A 117 6.37 14.72 -5.19
C GLN A 117 4.96 14.82 -4.58
N THR A 118 4.37 16.01 -4.57
CA THR A 118 3.00 16.25 -4.10
C THR A 118 2.00 15.42 -4.90
N ALA A 119 2.12 15.40 -6.23
CA ALA A 119 1.24 14.65 -7.11
C ALA A 119 1.33 13.14 -6.89
N LEU A 120 2.54 12.59 -6.76
CA LEU A 120 2.75 11.18 -6.49
C LEU A 120 2.13 10.76 -5.14
N VAL A 121 2.45 11.48 -4.06
CA VAL A 121 1.93 11.15 -2.72
C VAL A 121 0.41 11.27 -2.69
N ALA A 122 -0.17 12.32 -3.28
CA ALA A 122 -1.61 12.48 -3.35
C ALA A 122 -2.29 11.32 -4.12
N LEU A 123 -1.73 10.90 -5.26
CA LEU A 123 -2.25 9.79 -6.05
C LEU A 123 -2.25 8.46 -5.27
N LEU A 124 -1.21 8.23 -4.47
CA LEU A 124 -1.04 7.01 -3.68
C LEU A 124 -1.91 6.99 -2.42
N SER A 125 -2.09 8.15 -1.78
CA SER A 125 -2.86 8.28 -0.53
C SER A 125 -4.36 8.51 -0.76
N ALA A 126 -4.80 8.74 -2.00
CA ALA A 126 -6.21 8.95 -2.31
C ALA A 126 -7.05 7.69 -2.06
N ASP A 127 -7.73 7.68 -0.91
CA ASP A 127 -8.80 6.75 -0.53
C ASP A 127 -10.14 7.49 -0.56
N CYS A 128 -10.97 7.19 -1.55
CA CYS A 128 -12.13 8.01 -1.91
C CYS A 128 -13.47 7.27 -1.84
N PRO A 129 -13.94 6.75 -0.69
CA PRO A 129 -15.24 6.06 -0.64
C PRO A 129 -16.41 6.98 -1.07
N PRO A 130 -17.37 6.49 -1.87
CA PRO A 130 -17.50 5.14 -2.41
C PRO A 130 -16.75 4.91 -3.75
N ASN A 131 -16.05 5.92 -4.27
CA ASN A 131 -15.32 5.90 -5.52
C ASN A 131 -13.86 5.41 -5.35
N ASN A 132 -13.68 4.14 -5.05
CA ASN A 132 -12.34 3.55 -4.87
C ASN A 132 -11.48 3.57 -6.15
N GLU A 133 -12.09 3.87 -7.31
CA GLU A 133 -11.42 4.01 -8.61
C GLU A 133 -10.89 5.42 -8.88
N ALA A 134 -11.09 6.38 -7.96
CA ALA A 134 -10.67 7.77 -8.16
C ALA A 134 -9.16 7.92 -8.43
N GLY A 135 -8.32 7.19 -7.68
CA GLY A 135 -6.87 7.18 -7.88
C GLY A 135 -6.48 6.64 -9.27
N PRO A 136 -6.83 5.38 -9.61
CA PRO A 136 -6.57 4.81 -10.94
C PRO A 136 -7.13 5.64 -12.10
N ALA A 137 -8.31 6.23 -11.94
CA ALA A 137 -8.92 7.12 -12.93
C ALA A 137 -8.12 8.42 -13.11
N SER A 138 -7.61 9.02 -12.03
CA SER A 138 -6.78 10.23 -12.09
C SER A 138 -5.44 9.96 -12.75
N TYR A 139 -4.82 8.81 -12.46
CA TYR A 139 -3.61 8.37 -13.17
C TYR A 139 -3.88 8.19 -14.67
N SER A 140 -4.98 7.50 -15.02
CA SER A 140 -5.35 7.28 -16.43
C SER A 140 -5.57 8.61 -17.16
N ALA A 141 -6.24 9.57 -16.52
CA ALA A 141 -6.41 10.91 -17.09
C ALA A 141 -5.09 11.68 -17.22
N ALA A 142 -4.16 11.51 -16.27
CA ALA A 142 -2.83 12.13 -16.35
C ALA A 142 -2.02 11.59 -17.53
N ILE A 143 -1.98 10.26 -17.69
CA ILE A 143 -1.23 9.64 -18.80
C ILE A 143 -1.89 9.91 -20.15
N ASP A 144 -3.22 9.98 -20.23
CA ASP A 144 -3.95 10.38 -21.45
C ASP A 144 -3.62 11.84 -21.86
N GLN A 145 -3.21 12.70 -20.93
CA GLN A 145 -2.77 14.05 -21.28
C GLN A 145 -1.39 14.06 -21.93
N VAL A 146 -0.49 13.18 -21.47
CA VAL A 146 0.90 13.07 -21.95
C VAL A 146 1.00 12.18 -23.19
N ASN A 147 0.08 11.23 -23.33
CA ASN A 147 -0.02 10.27 -24.44
C ASN A 147 -1.47 10.19 -24.96
N PRO A 148 -2.01 11.28 -25.53
CA PRO A 148 -3.42 11.33 -25.92
C PRO A 148 -3.77 10.39 -27.06
N SER A 149 -2.78 9.98 -27.84
CA SER A 149 -2.98 9.26 -29.09
C SER A 149 -2.53 7.80 -29.04
N GLY A 150 -1.68 7.44 -28.06
CA GLY A 150 -0.95 6.17 -28.10
C GLY A 150 0.05 6.11 -29.26
N ASP A 151 0.41 7.24 -29.88
CA ASP A 151 1.35 7.29 -31.00
C ASP A 151 2.78 7.16 -30.48
N PRO A 152 3.62 6.30 -31.06
CA PRO A 152 5.05 6.26 -30.77
C PRO A 152 5.78 7.62 -30.89
N ALA A 153 5.21 8.60 -31.61
CA ALA A 153 5.71 9.96 -31.65
C ALA A 153 5.72 10.66 -30.27
N ASP A 154 4.86 10.25 -29.34
CA ASP A 154 4.75 10.79 -27.99
C ASP A 154 5.81 10.19 -27.03
N LEU A 155 6.66 9.27 -27.51
CA LEU A 155 7.61 8.51 -26.68
C LEU A 155 8.57 9.40 -25.86
N ASP A 156 9.11 10.46 -26.45
CA ASP A 156 10.05 11.35 -25.76
C ASP A 156 9.34 12.12 -24.62
N GLU A 157 8.09 12.53 -24.83
CA GLU A 157 7.29 13.25 -23.84
C GLU A 157 6.92 12.33 -22.66
N VAL A 158 6.41 11.13 -22.95
CA VAL A 158 6.09 10.12 -21.94
C VAL A 158 7.35 9.70 -21.16
N SER A 159 8.49 9.55 -21.84
CA SER A 159 9.76 9.23 -21.21
C SER A 159 10.24 10.32 -20.25
N SER A 160 10.10 11.60 -20.65
CA SER A 160 10.38 12.73 -19.78
C SER A 160 9.47 12.73 -18.55
N TRP A 161 8.18 12.45 -18.75
CA TRP A 161 7.19 12.40 -17.68
C TRP A 161 7.50 11.30 -16.67
N PHE A 162 7.78 10.07 -17.14
CA PHE A 162 8.17 8.97 -16.27
C PHE A 162 9.53 9.16 -15.58
N THR A 163 10.46 9.86 -16.23
CA THR A 163 11.73 10.24 -15.57
C THR A 163 11.46 11.13 -14.36
N ASN A 164 10.60 12.14 -14.50
CA ASN A 164 10.23 13.02 -13.40
C ASN A 164 9.42 12.29 -12.31
N LEU A 165 8.52 11.38 -12.70
CA LEU A 165 7.76 10.57 -11.76
C LEU A 165 8.68 9.67 -10.92
N ALA A 166 9.62 8.98 -11.57
CA ALA A 166 10.59 8.13 -10.89
C ALA A 166 11.53 8.92 -9.97
N ALA A 167 11.96 10.11 -10.38
CA ALA A 167 12.74 11.01 -9.54
C ALA A 167 11.95 11.47 -8.31
N ALA A 168 10.68 11.88 -8.49
CA ALA A 168 9.81 12.25 -7.39
C ALA A 168 9.58 11.08 -6.41
N ALA A 169 9.38 9.87 -6.93
CA ALA A 169 9.24 8.66 -6.14
C ALA A 169 10.50 8.33 -5.34
N ASP A 170 11.67 8.46 -5.95
CA ASP A 170 12.93 8.25 -5.27
C ASP A 170 13.12 9.29 -4.15
N ASP A 171 12.81 10.56 -4.42
CA ASP A 171 12.92 11.66 -3.46
C ASP A 171 12.03 11.47 -2.21
N VAL A 172 10.82 10.92 -2.38
CA VAL A 172 9.88 10.67 -1.26
C VAL A 172 10.03 9.29 -0.63
N GLY A 173 10.94 8.45 -1.13
CA GLY A 173 11.19 7.12 -0.57
C GLY A 173 10.16 6.08 -0.97
N VAL A 174 9.49 6.24 -2.13
CA VAL A 174 8.53 5.27 -2.67
C VAL A 174 9.17 4.49 -3.81
N PRO A 175 9.43 3.18 -3.67
CA PRO A 175 9.91 2.35 -4.78
C PRO A 175 8.94 2.38 -5.97
N LEU A 176 9.41 2.80 -7.13
CA LEU A 176 8.60 2.90 -8.35
C LEU A 176 9.39 2.37 -9.55
N CYS A 177 8.72 1.62 -10.42
CA CYS A 177 9.19 1.42 -11.79
C CYS A 177 8.06 1.60 -12.81
N ALA A 178 8.24 2.56 -13.71
CA ALA A 178 7.44 2.77 -14.90
C ALA A 178 8.06 2.07 -16.11
N SER A 179 7.21 1.53 -16.98
CA SER A 179 7.64 0.90 -18.22
C SER A 179 6.83 1.43 -19.41
N ILE A 180 7.51 1.60 -20.55
CA ILE A 180 6.92 1.91 -21.85
C ILE A 180 7.22 0.75 -22.81
N ALA A 181 6.27 0.41 -23.66
CA ALA A 181 6.46 -0.50 -24.79
C ALA A 181 5.78 0.06 -26.04
N VAL A 182 6.51 0.12 -27.15
CA VAL A 182 5.95 0.37 -28.48
C VAL A 182 5.62 -0.98 -29.11
N VAL A 183 4.34 -1.24 -29.33
CA VAL A 183 3.81 -2.53 -29.78
C VAL A 183 3.30 -2.40 -31.21
N ASP A 184 3.82 -3.19 -32.14
CA ASP A 184 3.38 -3.21 -33.53
C ASP A 184 1.98 -3.83 -33.70
N PRO A 185 1.34 -3.72 -34.88
CA PRO A 185 0.02 -4.31 -35.13
C PRO A 185 -0.05 -5.85 -35.02
N THR A 186 1.09 -6.54 -35.00
CA THR A 186 1.16 -7.99 -34.78
C THR A 186 1.23 -8.35 -33.30
N GLY A 187 1.34 -7.35 -32.42
CA GLY A 187 1.50 -7.51 -30.98
C GLY A 187 2.95 -7.64 -30.53
N GLY A 188 3.92 -7.45 -31.43
CA GLY A 188 5.35 -7.52 -31.12
C GLY A 188 5.88 -6.22 -30.52
N VAL A 189 6.79 -6.33 -29.55
CA VAL A 189 7.48 -5.15 -28.97
C VAL A 189 8.58 -4.70 -29.93
N VAL A 190 8.45 -3.48 -30.44
CA VAL A 190 9.42 -2.80 -31.31
C VAL A 190 10.49 -2.09 -30.46
N GLU A 191 10.05 -1.48 -29.36
CA GLU A 191 10.89 -0.67 -28.48
C GLU A 191 10.33 -0.71 -27.05
N ALA A 192 11.20 -0.65 -26.04
CA ALA A 192 10.80 -0.63 -24.64
C ALA A 192 11.77 0.17 -23.79
N HIS A 193 11.23 0.86 -22.79
CA HIS A 193 11.98 1.71 -21.85
C HIS A 193 11.48 1.48 -20.43
N THR A 194 12.36 1.64 -19.45
CA THR A 194 12.02 1.55 -18.03
C THR A 194 12.59 2.73 -17.26
N PHE A 195 11.83 3.24 -16.31
CA PHE A 195 12.17 4.40 -15.47
C PHE A 195 11.89 4.01 -14.03
N HIS A 196 12.91 4.01 -13.19
CA HIS A 196 12.79 3.48 -11.83
C HIS A 196 13.53 4.36 -10.83
N THR A 197 13.22 4.18 -9.56
CA THR A 197 13.95 4.80 -8.47
C THR A 197 15.41 4.34 -8.45
N SER A 198 16.31 5.14 -7.88
CA SER A 198 17.76 4.95 -8.05
C SER A 198 18.33 3.79 -7.22
N GLY A 199 17.64 3.39 -6.16
CA GLY A 199 18.04 2.29 -5.31
C GLY A 199 17.92 0.95 -6.05
N ILE A 200 18.95 0.13 -5.97
CA ILE A 200 18.91 -1.27 -6.42
C ILE A 200 18.87 -2.13 -5.16
N ALA A 201 17.85 -2.98 -5.01
CA ALA A 201 17.81 -3.93 -3.92
C ALA A 201 19.03 -4.85 -4.04
N ALA A 202 19.65 -5.20 -2.91
CA ALA A 202 20.67 -6.23 -2.92
C ALA A 202 20.09 -7.47 -3.64
N PRO A 203 20.87 -8.16 -4.50
CA PRO A 203 20.37 -9.39 -5.10
C PRO A 203 19.85 -10.25 -3.96
N ALA A 204 18.58 -10.62 -4.02
CA ALA A 204 18.02 -11.60 -3.09
C ALA A 204 19.03 -12.74 -3.09
N ALA A 205 19.58 -13.06 -1.91
CA ALA A 205 20.49 -14.20 -1.78
C ALA A 205 19.81 -15.35 -2.53
N GLU A 206 20.48 -15.98 -3.49
CA GLU A 206 19.87 -17.00 -4.35
C GLU A 206 19.24 -18.10 -3.48
N SER A 207 17.99 -17.92 -3.06
CA SER A 207 17.20 -18.93 -2.39
C SER A 207 16.89 -19.92 -3.49
N GLY A 208 17.55 -21.08 -3.41
CA GLY A 208 17.49 -22.09 -4.45
C GLY A 208 16.05 -22.45 -4.77
N SER A 209 15.71 -22.40 -6.06
CA SER A 209 14.38 -22.73 -6.60
C SER A 209 13.27 -21.85 -6.04
N ALA A 210 12.82 -20.86 -6.83
CA ALA A 210 11.59 -20.11 -6.57
C ALA A 210 10.49 -21.10 -6.14
N SER A 211 10.14 -21.10 -4.85
CA SER A 211 8.97 -21.83 -4.41
C SER A 211 7.79 -21.20 -5.15
N PRO A 212 6.86 -21.96 -5.75
CA PRO A 212 5.68 -21.41 -6.41
C PRO A 212 4.70 -20.78 -5.39
N GLU A 213 5.17 -20.46 -4.19
CA GLU A 213 4.36 -20.04 -3.07
C GLU A 213 4.60 -18.57 -2.77
N ARG A 214 3.51 -17.81 -2.72
CA ARG A 214 3.50 -16.40 -2.35
C ARG A 214 2.82 -16.22 -1.00
N VAL A 215 3.36 -15.33 -0.18
CA VAL A 215 2.82 -15.01 1.14
C VAL A 215 2.13 -13.64 1.11
N ARG A 216 0.89 -13.59 1.60
CA ARG A 216 0.10 -12.37 1.75
C ARG A 216 -0.31 -12.20 3.19
N THR A 217 -0.54 -10.95 3.60
CA THR A 217 -0.97 -10.65 4.96
C THR A 217 -2.09 -9.61 5.02
N SER A 218 -2.92 -9.65 6.05
CA SER A 218 -3.89 -8.61 6.42
C SER A 218 -3.87 -8.41 7.93
N ALA A 219 -4.31 -7.25 8.41
CA ALA A 219 -4.65 -7.05 9.81
C ALA A 219 -5.87 -6.14 9.95
N VAL A 220 -6.78 -6.56 10.82
CA VAL A 220 -8.01 -5.87 11.17
C VAL A 220 -7.98 -5.53 12.65
N PHE A 221 -8.38 -4.30 12.94
CA PHE A 221 -8.36 -3.71 14.27
C PHE A 221 -9.76 -3.23 14.65
N GLY A 222 -10.19 -3.45 15.90
CA GLY A 222 -11.55 -3.11 16.34
C GLY A 222 -11.58 -2.61 17.78
N GLN A 223 -12.71 -2.00 18.16
CA GLN A 223 -12.91 -1.47 19.52
C GLN A 223 -13.66 -2.46 20.43
N GLU A 224 -14.67 -3.15 19.90
CA GLU A 224 -15.51 -4.08 20.66
C GLU A 224 -15.25 -5.55 20.29
N GLY A 225 -14.70 -5.79 19.10
CA GLY A 225 -14.35 -7.09 18.57
C GLY A 225 -13.96 -7.00 17.10
N VAL A 226 -13.37 -8.07 16.57
CA VAL A 226 -12.90 -8.16 15.18
C VAL A 226 -13.12 -9.55 14.61
N THR A 227 -13.31 -9.65 13.30
CA THR A 227 -13.22 -10.90 12.55
C THR A 227 -11.95 -10.88 11.71
N CYS A 228 -11.33 -12.03 11.55
CA CYS A 228 -10.21 -12.18 10.61
C CYS A 228 -10.70 -12.05 9.17
N ASP A 229 -9.89 -11.44 8.31
CA ASP A 229 -10.14 -11.45 6.88
C ASP A 229 -9.86 -12.85 6.33
N VAL A 230 -10.54 -13.22 5.25
CA VAL A 230 -10.21 -14.42 4.47
C VAL A 230 -9.63 -14.00 3.13
N TYR A 231 -8.60 -14.71 2.69
CA TYR A 231 -8.05 -14.48 1.36
C TYR A 231 -8.92 -15.14 0.30
N ASP A 232 -9.39 -14.35 -0.66
CA ASP A 232 -10.10 -14.81 -1.84
C ASP A 232 -9.13 -14.92 -3.02
N SER A 233 -8.77 -16.16 -3.37
CA SER A 233 -7.88 -16.45 -4.50
C SER A 233 -8.48 -16.10 -5.86
N GLU A 234 -9.82 -16.03 -6.00
CA GLU A 234 -10.44 -15.69 -7.28
C GLU A 234 -10.30 -14.20 -7.60
N SER A 235 -10.40 -13.34 -6.58
CA SER A 235 -10.28 -11.89 -6.70
C SER A 235 -8.90 -11.34 -6.34
N ASP A 236 -7.97 -12.21 -5.94
CA ASP A 236 -6.63 -11.85 -5.41
C ASP A 236 -6.70 -10.81 -4.28
N SER A 237 -7.69 -10.92 -3.39
CA SER A 237 -8.00 -9.87 -2.41
C SER A 237 -8.39 -10.43 -1.03
N TRP A 238 -8.23 -9.60 0.00
CA TRP A 238 -8.74 -9.89 1.34
C TRP A 238 -10.21 -9.48 1.44
N VAL A 239 -11.04 -10.38 1.94
CA VAL A 239 -12.46 -10.15 2.16
C VAL A 239 -12.85 -10.40 3.61
N ILE A 240 -13.76 -9.58 4.14
CA ILE A 240 -14.25 -9.73 5.51
C ILE A 240 -14.97 -11.07 5.66
N ASN A 241 -14.53 -11.92 6.59
CA ASN A 241 -15.23 -13.16 6.88
C ASN A 241 -16.43 -12.94 7.82
N THR A 242 -17.58 -12.62 7.22
CA THR A 242 -18.83 -12.38 7.95
C THR A 242 -19.41 -13.60 8.69
N THR A 243 -18.82 -14.79 8.48
CA THR A 243 -19.23 -16.03 9.16
C THR A 243 -18.23 -16.50 10.23
N ALA A 244 -17.07 -15.84 10.34
CA ALA A 244 -16.08 -16.12 11.37
C ALA A 244 -16.56 -15.70 12.77
N PRO A 245 -16.00 -16.29 13.84
CA PRO A 245 -16.16 -15.77 15.19
C PRO A 245 -15.69 -14.32 15.30
N VAL A 246 -16.35 -13.55 16.17
CA VAL A 246 -15.88 -12.22 16.57
C VAL A 246 -14.95 -12.38 17.76
N TYR A 247 -13.70 -11.98 17.59
CA TYR A 247 -12.66 -12.03 18.59
C TYR A 247 -12.63 -10.74 19.41
N GLY A 248 -12.75 -10.88 20.72
CA GLY A 248 -12.53 -9.80 21.69
C GLY A 248 -11.14 -9.88 22.31
N THR A 249 -10.98 -9.33 23.51
CA THR A 249 -9.74 -9.43 24.30
C THR A 249 -10.01 -10.16 25.61
N SER A 250 -9.09 -11.01 26.05
CA SER A 250 -9.15 -11.68 27.36
C SER A 250 -8.30 -10.96 28.41
N GLY A 251 -7.37 -10.11 27.99
CA GLY A 251 -6.50 -9.33 28.86
C GLY A 251 -7.23 -8.27 29.72
N SER A 252 -6.66 -8.00 30.89
CA SER A 252 -6.94 -6.77 31.64
C SER A 252 -6.34 -5.60 30.87
N ALA A 253 -7.14 -4.60 30.48
CA ALA A 253 -6.72 -3.44 29.70
C ALA A 253 -5.53 -2.68 30.36
N ASN A 254 -4.30 -3.15 30.10
CA ASN A 254 -3.09 -2.50 30.54
C ASN A 254 -2.92 -1.26 29.69
N THR A 255 -3.50 -0.15 30.16
CA THR A 255 -3.37 1.14 29.49
C THR A 255 -1.95 1.66 29.74
N PRO A 256 -1.11 1.80 28.71
CA PRO A 256 0.23 2.36 28.88
C PRO A 256 0.17 3.81 29.37
N PRO A 257 1.22 4.33 30.02
CA PRO A 257 1.25 5.72 30.47
C PRO A 257 0.99 6.69 29.32
N ALA A 258 0.01 7.59 29.48
CA ALA A 258 -0.42 8.52 28.44
C ALA A 258 0.72 9.39 27.87
N THR A 259 1.74 9.71 28.68
CA THR A 259 2.93 10.46 28.24
C THR A 259 3.78 9.69 27.24
N LEU A 260 3.88 8.36 27.37
CA LEU A 260 4.60 7.51 26.43
C LEU A 260 3.81 7.35 25.13
N VAL A 261 2.49 7.16 25.25
CA VAL A 261 1.59 7.07 24.10
C VAL A 261 1.61 8.37 23.28
N ALA A 262 1.58 9.53 23.94
CA ALA A 262 1.66 10.83 23.27
C ALA A 262 3.00 11.02 22.53
N ALA A 263 4.12 10.65 23.15
CA ALA A 263 5.44 10.77 22.52
C ALA A 263 5.58 9.88 21.27
N LEU A 264 5.06 8.65 21.34
CA LEU A 264 4.98 7.78 20.16
C LEU A 264 3.99 8.30 19.12
N GLY A 265 2.89 8.91 19.55
CA GLY A 265 1.93 9.50 18.64
C GLY A 265 2.49 10.66 17.86
N ASP A 266 3.23 11.54 18.50
CA ASP A 266 3.96 12.59 17.77
C ASP A 266 4.92 11.98 16.75
N GLN A 267 5.57 10.86 17.06
CA GLN A 267 6.45 10.19 16.11
C GLN A 267 5.69 9.55 14.95
N VAL A 268 4.65 8.76 15.22
CA VAL A 268 3.89 8.05 14.18
C VAL A 268 3.14 9.04 13.30
N CYS A 269 2.46 10.03 13.89
CA CYS A 269 1.66 11.00 13.14
C CYS A 269 2.52 11.98 12.33
N ASN A 270 3.75 12.30 12.77
CA ASN A 270 4.61 13.22 12.03
C ASN A 270 5.64 12.50 11.15
N ASP A 271 6.05 11.27 11.45
CA ASP A 271 7.07 10.51 10.71
C ASP A 271 6.75 9.01 10.65
N PRO A 272 5.70 8.62 9.92
CA PRO A 272 5.27 7.23 9.86
C PRO A 272 6.31 6.31 9.23
N LEU A 273 7.10 6.79 8.26
CA LEU A 273 8.18 6.01 7.62
C LEU A 273 9.30 5.67 8.61
N ALA A 274 9.73 6.60 9.46
CA ALA A 274 10.71 6.29 10.51
C ALA A 274 10.10 5.51 11.69
N ALA A 275 8.79 5.66 11.93
CA ALA A 275 8.08 4.94 12.98
C ALA A 275 7.91 3.44 12.65
N GLY A 276 7.72 3.09 11.38
CA GLY A 276 7.51 1.70 10.94
C GLY A 276 8.60 0.72 11.39
N PRO A 277 9.90 0.98 11.17
CA PRO A 277 10.97 0.11 11.66
C PRO A 277 10.99 -0.02 13.19
N LEU A 278 10.62 1.04 13.93
CA LEU A 278 10.55 0.98 15.39
C LEU A 278 9.36 0.17 15.88
N LEU A 279 8.20 0.29 15.22
CA LEU A 279 7.04 -0.56 15.45
C LEU A 279 7.41 -2.03 15.17
N ARG A 280 8.06 -2.31 14.04
CA ARG A 280 8.53 -3.65 13.69
C ARG A 280 9.39 -4.24 14.80
N ASP A 281 10.44 -3.53 15.19
CA ASP A 281 11.42 -4.00 16.18
C ASP A 281 10.77 -4.17 17.57
N ALA A 282 9.85 -3.27 17.92
CA ALA A 282 9.08 -3.35 19.17
C ALA A 282 8.18 -4.59 19.23
N VAL A 283 7.42 -4.85 18.17
CA VAL A 283 6.53 -6.02 18.08
C VAL A 283 7.35 -7.31 18.00
N GLN A 284 8.44 -7.34 17.25
CA GLN A 284 9.34 -8.49 17.19
C GLN A 284 9.93 -8.83 18.57
N ALA A 285 10.29 -7.82 19.36
CA ALA A 285 10.80 -8.03 20.72
C ALA A 285 9.72 -8.49 21.72
N GLY A 286 8.43 -8.25 21.43
CA GLY A 286 7.31 -8.56 22.31
C GLY A 286 7.26 -7.70 23.59
N GLY A 287 6.49 -8.16 24.57
CA GLY A 287 6.45 -7.57 25.92
C GLY A 287 5.84 -6.16 25.99
N GLU A 288 6.29 -5.36 26.96
CA GLU A 288 5.76 -4.02 27.24
C GLU A 288 5.95 -3.03 26.07
N GLN A 289 7.03 -3.18 25.30
CA GLN A 289 7.30 -2.31 24.17
C GLN A 289 6.33 -2.60 23.02
N ALA A 290 6.08 -3.88 22.71
CA ALA A 290 5.03 -4.27 21.77
C ALA A 290 3.65 -3.76 22.22
N GLN A 291 3.30 -3.92 23.50
CA GLN A 291 2.06 -3.40 24.08
C GLN A 291 1.91 -1.90 23.88
N LEU A 292 2.94 -1.12 24.20
CA LEU A 292 2.93 0.33 24.05
C LEU A 292 2.72 0.74 22.58
N TRP A 293 3.45 0.12 21.65
CA TRP A 293 3.34 0.43 20.22
C TRP A 293 2.00 0.01 19.63
N THR A 294 1.51 -1.18 19.95
CA THR A 294 0.18 -1.66 19.53
C THR A 294 -0.93 -0.77 20.08
N TYR A 295 -0.84 -0.37 21.36
CA TYR A 295 -1.81 0.55 21.94
C TYR A 295 -1.80 1.91 21.22
N ALA A 296 -0.61 2.46 20.98
CA ALA A 296 -0.44 3.72 20.28
C ALA A 296 -1.04 3.65 18.86
N LEU A 297 -0.66 2.65 18.06
CA LEU A 297 -1.18 2.46 16.70
C LEU A 297 -2.72 2.45 16.67
N LEU A 298 -3.35 1.88 17.69
CA LEU A 298 -4.80 1.68 17.74
C LEU A 298 -5.59 2.85 18.32
N ASN A 299 -4.98 3.64 19.19
CA ASN A 299 -5.68 4.69 19.96
C ASN A 299 -5.31 6.11 19.53
N LEU A 300 -4.31 6.28 18.65
CA LEU A 300 -3.86 7.59 18.18
C LEU A 300 -4.65 8.13 16.98
N GLY A 301 -5.44 7.31 16.29
CA GLY A 301 -6.13 7.68 15.03
C GLY A 301 -6.83 9.03 15.06
N PRO A 302 -7.65 9.33 16.07
CA PRO A 302 -8.34 10.61 16.16
C PRO A 302 -7.44 11.83 16.36
N ASN A 303 -6.16 11.64 16.72
CA ASN A 303 -5.22 12.69 17.09
C ASN A 303 -4.14 12.94 16.02
N CYS A 304 -4.00 12.05 15.02
CA CYS A 304 -3.10 12.32 13.90
C CYS A 304 -3.74 13.34 12.93
N PRO A 305 -2.99 14.37 12.49
CA PRO A 305 -3.44 15.26 11.43
C PRO A 305 -3.71 14.52 10.11
N ASP A 306 -2.89 13.50 9.85
CA ASP A 306 -3.01 12.58 8.73
C ASP A 306 -3.50 11.20 9.23
N PRO A 307 -4.73 10.79 8.91
CA PRO A 307 -5.25 9.49 9.32
C PRO A 307 -4.50 8.31 8.68
N SER A 308 -3.80 8.52 7.56
CA SER A 308 -3.02 7.49 6.86
C SER A 308 -1.65 7.23 7.50
N ALA A 309 -1.19 8.08 8.41
CA ALA A 309 0.11 7.92 9.06
C ALA A 309 0.21 6.58 9.83
N LEU A 310 -0.89 6.16 10.47
CA LEU A 310 -0.92 4.88 11.20
C LEU A 310 -0.84 3.69 10.26
N SER A 311 -1.62 3.69 9.17
CA SER A 311 -1.58 2.61 8.19
C SER A 311 -0.22 2.56 7.50
N MET A 312 0.39 3.71 7.19
CA MET A 312 1.74 3.78 6.63
C MET A 312 2.80 3.20 7.57
N ALA A 313 2.79 3.57 8.86
CA ALA A 313 3.73 3.02 9.83
C ALA A 313 3.58 1.50 9.99
N TYR A 314 2.33 1.01 10.01
CA TYR A 314 2.06 -0.43 10.01
C TYR A 314 2.58 -1.11 8.74
N SER A 315 2.28 -0.57 7.55
CA SER A 315 2.71 -1.13 6.27
C SER A 315 4.23 -1.20 6.15
N VAL A 316 4.95 -0.17 6.59
CA VAL A 316 6.42 -0.20 6.64
C VAL A 316 6.93 -1.26 7.63
N ALA A 317 6.26 -1.41 8.78
CA ALA A 317 6.65 -2.41 9.77
C ALA A 317 6.52 -3.84 9.24
N ILE A 318 5.35 -4.19 8.69
CA ILE A 318 5.09 -5.53 8.16
C ILE A 318 5.87 -5.81 6.88
N GLY A 319 6.02 -4.84 5.98
CA GLY A 319 6.83 -4.99 4.76
C GLY A 319 8.33 -5.15 5.03
N GLY A 320 8.79 -4.75 6.22
CA GLY A 320 10.14 -5.02 6.69
C GLY A 320 10.36 -6.43 7.27
N ILE A 321 9.31 -7.25 7.36
CA ILE A 321 9.32 -8.63 7.84
C ILE A 321 8.87 -9.60 6.74
N ASN A 322 7.70 -9.33 6.15
CA ASN A 322 7.12 -10.12 5.07
C ASN A 322 7.58 -9.56 3.71
N ASP A 323 8.39 -10.33 3.00
CA ASP A 323 8.87 -10.01 1.65
C ASP A 323 8.00 -10.63 0.53
N GLY A 324 6.89 -11.26 0.90
CA GLY A 324 5.98 -11.94 -0.02
C GLY A 324 6.38 -13.38 -0.34
N THR A 325 7.45 -13.90 0.26
CA THR A 325 7.96 -15.26 0.02
C THR A 325 7.81 -16.15 1.26
N THR A 326 7.95 -17.47 1.08
CA THR A 326 7.92 -18.41 2.20
C THR A 326 9.17 -18.37 3.09
N ASP A 327 10.26 -17.75 2.64
CA ASP A 327 11.47 -17.55 3.46
C ASP A 327 11.19 -16.64 4.67
N SER A 328 10.22 -15.73 4.56
CA SER A 328 9.81 -14.82 5.64
C SER A 328 8.66 -15.37 6.51
N LEU A 329 8.19 -16.60 6.27
CA LEU A 329 6.99 -17.14 6.91
C LEU A 329 7.13 -17.26 8.43
N ASP A 330 8.26 -17.78 8.92
CA ASP A 330 8.50 -17.95 10.35
C ASP A 330 8.57 -16.60 11.08
N ALA A 331 9.31 -15.64 10.50
CA ALA A 331 9.42 -14.29 11.05
C ALA A 331 8.07 -13.56 11.07
N THR A 332 7.28 -13.68 9.99
CA THR A 332 5.94 -13.09 9.90
C THR A 332 4.98 -13.72 10.91
N THR A 333 5.02 -15.05 11.05
CA THR A 333 4.22 -15.80 12.03
C THR A 333 4.55 -15.37 13.47
N GLU A 334 5.83 -15.25 13.80
CA GLU A 334 6.28 -14.77 15.12
C GLU A 334 5.82 -13.33 15.37
N TRP A 335 5.98 -12.45 14.36
CA TRP A 335 5.59 -11.05 14.46
C TRP A 335 4.08 -10.89 14.71
N PHE A 336 3.23 -11.61 13.97
CA PHE A 336 1.77 -11.61 14.19
C PHE A 336 1.35 -12.22 15.52
N THR A 337 2.04 -13.27 15.97
CA THR A 337 1.81 -13.84 17.30
C THR A 337 2.07 -12.79 18.39
N ASN A 338 3.19 -12.06 18.29
CA ASN A 338 3.53 -11.01 19.24
C ASN A 338 2.57 -9.81 19.15
N LEU A 339 2.14 -9.43 17.95
CA LEU A 339 1.17 -8.35 17.73
C LEU A 339 -0.18 -8.68 18.38
N ALA A 340 -0.70 -9.90 18.17
CA ALA A 340 -1.92 -10.39 18.79
C ALA A 340 -1.82 -10.45 20.32
N ALA A 341 -0.71 -10.98 20.85
CA ALA A 341 -0.48 -10.99 22.29
C ALA A 341 -0.41 -9.57 22.90
N ALA A 342 0.22 -8.63 22.19
CA ALA A 342 0.28 -7.23 22.61
C ALA A 342 -1.11 -6.57 22.59
N GLY A 343 -1.90 -6.78 21.53
CA GLY A 343 -3.27 -6.28 21.41
C GLY A 343 -4.17 -6.79 22.53
N ASP A 344 -4.08 -8.08 22.83
CA ASP A 344 -4.83 -8.70 23.91
C ASP A 344 -4.46 -8.11 25.28
N ALA A 345 -3.16 -7.96 25.55
CA ALA A 345 -2.67 -7.42 26.80
C ALA A 345 -3.08 -5.96 27.06
N VAL A 346 -3.28 -5.16 26.01
CA VAL A 346 -3.72 -3.75 26.14
C VAL A 346 -5.23 -3.58 25.97
N GLY A 347 -5.98 -4.66 25.78
CA GLY A 347 -7.43 -4.62 25.64
C GLY A 347 -7.91 -4.02 24.32
N ASN A 348 -7.13 -4.15 23.24
CA ASN A 348 -7.57 -3.78 21.89
C ASN A 348 -7.77 -5.01 21.00
N PRO A 349 -9.01 -5.31 20.56
CA PRO A 349 -9.29 -6.38 19.61
C PRO A 349 -8.50 -6.25 18.30
N LEU A 350 -7.81 -7.33 17.91
CA LEU A 350 -7.08 -7.44 16.65
C LEU A 350 -7.17 -8.87 16.08
N CYS A 351 -7.30 -8.98 14.76
CA CYS A 351 -6.92 -10.18 14.04
C CYS A 351 -5.97 -9.85 12.89
N ALA A 352 -4.85 -10.55 12.83
CA ALA A 352 -3.95 -10.59 11.68
C ALA A 352 -4.11 -11.93 10.94
N SER A 353 -4.10 -11.90 9.62
CA SER A 353 -4.26 -13.07 8.76
C SER A 353 -3.07 -13.18 7.81
N LEU A 354 -2.64 -14.41 7.57
CA LEU A 354 -1.57 -14.75 6.64
C LEU A 354 -2.09 -15.81 5.67
N ALA A 355 -1.89 -15.60 4.38
CA ALA A 355 -2.22 -16.55 3.32
C ALA A 355 -0.96 -16.99 2.58
N ILE A 356 -0.76 -18.31 2.46
CA ILE A 356 0.28 -18.94 1.64
C ILE A 356 -0.43 -19.48 0.40
N ILE A 357 -0.09 -18.93 -0.75
CA ILE A 357 -0.77 -19.19 -2.02
C ILE A 357 0.16 -19.99 -2.89
N ASN A 358 -0.21 -21.23 -3.22
CA ASN A 358 0.50 -22.00 -4.22
C ASN A 358 0.05 -21.55 -5.62
N GLU A 359 0.85 -20.75 -6.30
CA GLU A 359 0.55 -20.19 -7.62
C GLU A 359 0.42 -21.27 -8.72
N ALA A 360 0.97 -22.47 -8.49
CA ALA A 360 0.86 -23.57 -9.45
C ALA A 360 -0.48 -24.31 -9.34
N THR A 361 -1.07 -24.42 -8.14
CA THR A 361 -2.30 -25.17 -7.90
C THR A 361 -3.51 -24.27 -7.61
N GLY A 362 -3.29 -23.02 -7.24
CA GLY A 362 -4.30 -22.11 -6.70
C GLY A 362 -4.72 -22.45 -5.27
N GLU A 363 -4.07 -23.40 -4.60
CA GLU A 363 -4.37 -23.75 -3.21
C GLU A 363 -3.91 -22.63 -2.27
N VAL A 364 -4.73 -22.34 -1.25
CA VAL A 364 -4.45 -21.34 -0.23
C VAL A 364 -4.46 -22.00 1.14
N GLU A 365 -3.33 -21.89 1.86
CA GLU A 365 -3.27 -22.15 3.29
C GLU A 365 -3.39 -20.81 4.04
N GLN A 366 -4.39 -20.68 4.91
CA GLN A 366 -4.58 -19.49 5.73
C GLN A 366 -4.27 -19.77 7.20
N ARG A 367 -3.63 -18.79 7.86
CA ARG A 367 -3.35 -18.77 9.30
C ARG A 367 -3.83 -17.45 9.89
N ASP A 368 -4.55 -17.53 11.01
CA ASP A 368 -5.07 -16.36 11.71
C ASP A 368 -4.42 -16.22 13.09
N PHE A 369 -4.19 -14.97 13.50
CA PHE A 369 -3.55 -14.57 14.74
C PHE A 369 -4.40 -13.50 15.38
N HIS A 370 -5.12 -13.84 16.45
CA HIS A 370 -6.12 -12.94 17.01
C HIS A 370 -5.99 -12.79 18.53
N THR A 371 -6.55 -11.70 19.04
CA THR A 371 -6.73 -11.47 20.47
C THR A 371 -7.78 -12.42 21.06
N GLY A 372 -7.87 -12.46 22.39
CA GLY A 372 -8.91 -13.21 23.11
C GLY A 372 -8.50 -14.60 23.56
N GLY A 373 -7.47 -15.21 22.96
CA GLY A 373 -7.07 -16.59 23.24
C GLY A 373 -8.18 -17.61 22.94
N GLU A 374 -7.82 -18.82 22.55
CA GLU A 374 -8.78 -19.93 22.60
C GLU A 374 -8.98 -20.31 24.07
N GLU A 375 -9.91 -19.66 24.78
CA GLU A 375 -10.41 -20.19 26.05
C GLU A 375 -11.20 -21.49 25.77
N GLY A 376 -10.47 -22.58 25.55
CA GLY A 376 -10.97 -23.95 25.60
C GLY A 376 -11.62 -24.48 24.32
N ALA A 377 -10.82 -25.14 23.48
CA ALA A 377 -11.26 -26.29 22.67
C ALA A 377 -10.82 -27.60 23.35
#